data_AF-A0A6G3XVS4-F1
#
_entry.id   AF-A0A6G3XVS4-F1
#
_cell.length_a   1.000
_cell.length_b   1.000
_cell.length_c   1.000
_cell.angle_alpha   90.00
_cell.angle_beta   90.00
_cell.angle_gamma   90.00
#
_symmetry.space_group_name_H-M   'P 1'
#
loop_
_entity.id
_entity.type
_entity.pdbx_description
1 polymer ?
#
loop_
_entity_poly.entity_id
_entity_poly.type
_entity_poly.pdbx_seq_one_letter_code
_entity_poly.pdbx_strand_id
1 'polypeptide(L)'
;YAAMIGPVDGHRRLFAPATLTLARTEESAGPDRVLVVNTRFGLGYMLHGPAAPLLGPGSFGHPGRGGSLGFADPESGIALGYVTNGLQKGVTADPRAQALVRAVRSAL
;
A
#
# COMPACT_ATOMS: atom_id res chain seq x y z
N TYR A 1 8.20 -2.18 3.63
CA TYR A 1 7.17 -1.28 4.19
C TYR A 1 7.28 -1.13 5.71
N ALA A 2 7.33 -2.19 6.51
CA ALA A 2 7.47 -2.11 7.97
C ALA A 2 8.57 -1.14 8.46
N ALA A 3 9.78 -1.25 7.91
CA ALA A 3 10.91 -0.39 8.28
C ALA A 3 10.71 1.11 7.96
N MET A 4 9.70 1.49 7.16
CA MET A 4 9.37 2.89 6.89
C MET A 4 8.56 3.50 8.04
N ILE A 5 7.78 2.68 8.76
CA ILE A 5 6.83 3.15 9.79
C ILE A 5 7.28 2.84 11.21
N GLY A 6 8.22 1.91 11.39
CA GLY A 6 8.74 1.52 12.70
C GLY A 6 10.13 0.87 12.61
N PRO A 7 10.76 0.60 13.78
CA PRO A 7 12.00 -0.15 13.84
C PRO A 7 11.77 -1.62 13.42
N VAL A 8 12.76 -2.22 12.79
CA VAL A 8 12.74 -3.63 12.33
C VAL A 8 14.11 -4.24 12.58
N ASP A 9 14.15 -5.44 13.15
CA ASP A 9 15.39 -6.20 13.41
C ASP A 9 16.47 -5.41 14.15
N GLY A 10 16.06 -4.60 15.14
CA GLY A 10 16.97 -3.75 15.94
C GLY A 10 17.44 -2.48 15.22
N HIS A 11 17.05 -2.27 13.97
CA HIS A 11 17.34 -1.05 13.22
C HIS A 11 16.24 0.00 13.41
N ARG A 12 16.65 1.28 13.48
CA ARG A 12 15.70 2.40 13.52
C ARG A 12 14.90 2.46 12.22
N ARG A 13 13.70 3.06 12.27
CA ARG A 13 12.90 3.32 11.07
C ARG A 13 13.71 4.10 10.03
N LEU A 14 13.49 3.79 8.76
CA LEU A 14 14.16 4.42 7.63
C LEU A 14 13.66 5.84 7.38
N PHE A 15 12.35 6.09 7.56
CA PHE A 15 11.79 7.40 7.30
C PHE A 15 11.83 8.27 8.55
N ALA A 16 12.36 9.49 8.39
CA ALA A 16 12.05 10.57 9.33
C ALA A 16 10.54 10.86 9.29
N PRO A 17 9.95 11.45 10.36
CA PRO A 17 8.52 11.73 10.40
C PRO A 17 8.05 12.58 9.21
N ALA A 18 8.85 13.58 8.82
CA ALA A 18 8.56 14.40 7.65
C ALA A 18 8.53 13.59 6.33
N THR A 19 9.47 12.65 6.15
CA THR A 19 9.49 11.76 4.98
C THR A 19 8.30 10.82 4.96
N LEU A 20 7.88 10.32 6.12
CA LEU A 20 6.67 9.50 6.24
C LEU A 20 5.41 10.31 5.88
N THR A 21 5.34 11.58 6.29
CA THR A 21 4.24 12.45 5.86
C THR A 21 4.25 12.61 4.34
N LEU A 22 5.39 12.98 3.74
CA LEU A 22 5.52 13.18 2.30
C LEU A 22 5.18 11.93 1.47
N ALA A 23 5.57 10.74 1.93
CA ALA A 23 5.25 9.48 1.25
C ALA A 23 3.74 9.19 1.14
N ARG A 24 2.93 9.80 2.01
CA ARG A 24 1.49 9.54 2.16
C ARG A 24 0.62 10.73 1.76
N THR A 25 1.22 11.89 1.55
CA THR A 25 0.54 13.07 1.00
C THR A 25 0.19 12.82 -0.46
N GLU A 26 -1.02 13.20 -0.86
CA GLU A 26 -1.44 13.13 -2.26
C GLU A 26 -0.70 14.17 -3.09
N GLU A 27 -0.02 13.70 -4.12
CA GLU A 27 0.68 14.52 -5.12
C GLU A 27 -0.08 14.50 -6.46
N SER A 28 -0.86 13.44 -6.70
CA SER A 28 -1.77 13.37 -7.85
C SER A 28 -2.97 12.46 -7.55
N ALA A 29 -4.12 12.85 -8.08
CA ALA A 29 -5.33 12.05 -8.06
C ALA A 29 -6.16 12.31 -9.32
N GLY A 30 -6.67 11.23 -9.92
CA GLY A 30 -7.53 11.32 -11.09
C GLY A 30 -7.28 10.21 -12.11
N PRO A 31 -7.79 10.38 -13.34
CA PRO A 31 -7.65 9.39 -14.40
C PRO A 31 -6.18 9.16 -14.77
N ASP A 32 -5.71 7.94 -14.58
CA ASP A 32 -4.39 7.52 -15.01
C ASP A 32 -4.41 7.23 -16.51
N ARG A 33 -3.55 7.91 -17.27
CA ARG A 33 -3.50 7.76 -18.74
C ARG A 33 -2.95 6.40 -19.20
N VAL A 34 -2.27 5.67 -18.32
CA VAL A 34 -1.63 4.39 -18.64
C VAL A 34 -2.43 3.23 -18.03
N LEU A 35 -2.80 3.34 -16.76
CA LEU A 35 -3.57 2.31 -16.06
C LEU A 35 -5.07 2.38 -16.40
N VAL A 36 -5.52 3.50 -16.99
CA VAL A 36 -6.90 3.72 -17.48
C VAL A 36 -7.96 3.54 -16.37
N VAL A 37 -7.56 3.84 -15.13
CA VAL A 37 -8.40 3.86 -13.94
C VAL A 37 -8.05 5.09 -13.12
N ASN A 38 -8.93 5.50 -12.19
CA ASN A 38 -8.61 6.59 -11.28
C ASN A 38 -7.58 6.11 -10.23
N THR A 39 -6.39 6.69 -10.24
CA THR A 39 -5.32 6.40 -9.29
C THR A 39 -5.11 7.58 -8.34
N ARG A 40 -4.45 7.28 -7.21
CA ARG A 40 -4.00 8.27 -6.23
C ARG A 40 -2.57 7.93 -5.86
N PHE A 41 -1.69 8.91 -5.96
CA PHE A 41 -0.26 8.74 -5.69
C PHE A 41 0.25 9.81 -4.74
N GLY A 42 1.09 9.40 -3.81
CA GLY A 42 2.07 10.27 -3.16
C GLY A 42 3.42 10.15 -3.84
N LEU A 43 4.50 10.51 -3.15
CA LEU A 43 5.85 10.41 -3.69
C LEU A 43 6.33 8.95 -3.80
N GLY A 44 6.02 8.30 -4.93
CA GLY A 44 6.44 6.95 -5.28
C GLY A 44 5.51 5.82 -4.81
N TYR A 45 4.43 6.14 -4.09
CA TYR A 45 3.52 5.16 -3.51
C TYR A 45 2.09 5.39 -4.00
N MET A 46 1.37 4.30 -4.29
CA MET A 46 -0.08 4.37 -4.40
C MET A 46 -0.67 4.58 -3.01
N LEU A 47 -1.64 5.48 -2.92
CA LEU A 47 -2.38 5.76 -1.69
C LEU A 47 -3.65 4.92 -1.64
N HIS A 48 -4.19 4.72 -0.43
CA HIS A 48 -5.46 4.04 -0.25
C HIS A 48 -6.57 4.67 -1.13
N GLY A 49 -7.27 3.84 -1.89
CA GLY A 49 -8.39 4.27 -2.72
C GLY A 49 -8.99 3.13 -3.54
N PRO A 50 -10.00 3.38 -4.39
CA PRO A 50 -10.69 2.32 -5.13
C PRO A 50 -9.76 1.48 -6.03
N ALA A 51 -8.77 2.11 -6.67
CA ALA A 51 -7.81 1.40 -7.51
C ALA A 51 -6.74 0.65 -6.70
N ALA A 52 -6.49 1.02 -5.45
CA ALA A 52 -5.55 0.35 -4.55
C ALA A 52 -6.15 0.29 -3.13
N PRO A 53 -7.10 -0.61 -2.86
CA PRO A 53 -7.68 -0.72 -1.53
C PRO A 53 -6.63 -1.30 -0.57
N LEU A 54 -6.27 -0.52 0.44
CA LEU A 54 -5.32 -0.89 1.50
C LEU A 54 -6.05 -1.02 2.85
N LEU A 55 -5.32 -1.02 3.97
CA LEU A 55 -5.90 -1.23 5.30
C LEU A 55 -6.72 -0.02 5.80
N GLY A 56 -6.23 1.20 5.60
CA GLY A 56 -6.88 2.43 6.06
C GLY A 56 -6.50 3.67 5.23
N PRO A 57 -7.15 4.83 5.47
CA PRO A 57 -6.92 6.05 4.69
C PRO A 57 -5.49 6.59 4.73
N GLY A 58 -4.76 6.31 5.82
CA GLY A 58 -3.35 6.68 5.99
C GLY A 58 -2.37 5.65 5.42
N SER A 59 -2.86 4.57 4.80
CA SER A 59 -2.02 3.54 4.19
C SER A 59 -1.38 4.02 2.89
N PHE A 60 -0.15 3.56 2.66
CA PHE A 60 0.60 3.80 1.43
C PHE A 60 1.38 2.55 1.02
N GLY A 61 1.49 2.31 -0.28
CA GLY A 61 2.10 1.09 -0.77
C GLY A 61 2.12 0.98 -2.29
N HIS A 62 2.06 -0.26 -2.77
CA HIS A 62 1.93 -0.53 -4.19
C HIS A 62 1.38 -1.96 -4.45
N PRO A 63 0.34 -2.13 -5.27
CA PRO A 63 0.01 -3.41 -5.88
C PRO A 63 0.99 -3.72 -7.02
N GLY A 64 1.40 -4.97 -7.16
CA GLY A 64 2.24 -5.44 -8.26
C GLY A 64 1.43 -6.20 -9.30
N ARG A 65 1.89 -6.13 -10.56
CA ARG A 65 1.29 -6.87 -11.67
C ARG A 65 1.19 -8.36 -11.33
N GLY A 66 -0.01 -8.92 -11.52
CA GLY A 66 -0.26 -10.34 -11.26
C GLY A 66 -0.64 -10.68 -9.82
N GLY A 67 -0.68 -9.69 -8.93
CA GLY A 67 -1.43 -9.76 -7.69
C GLY A 67 -0.63 -9.63 -6.40
N SER A 68 0.68 -9.39 -6.45
CA SER A 68 1.42 -9.05 -5.25
C SER A 68 0.95 -7.71 -4.66
N LEU A 69 1.13 -7.53 -3.36
CA LEU A 69 0.75 -6.30 -2.67
C LEU A 69 1.72 -6.04 -1.53
N GLY A 70 2.24 -4.83 -1.43
CA GLY A 70 2.98 -4.37 -0.27
C GLY A 70 2.47 -3.00 0.17
N PHE A 71 2.23 -2.81 1.47
CA PHE A 71 1.89 -1.50 2.02
C PHE A 71 2.23 -1.39 3.51
N ALA A 72 2.17 -0.17 4.04
CA ALA A 72 2.18 0.13 5.47
C ALA A 72 1.00 1.03 5.84
N ASP A 73 0.48 0.88 7.05
CA ASP A 73 -0.53 1.71 7.67
C ASP A 73 -0.01 2.24 9.02
N PRO A 74 0.56 3.46 9.07
CA PRO A 74 1.13 4.01 10.29
C PRO A 74 0.16 4.12 11.46
N GLU A 75 -1.13 4.33 11.19
CA GLU A 75 -2.17 4.52 12.19
C GLU A 75 -2.41 3.23 12.99
N SER A 76 -2.41 2.06 12.35
CA SER A 76 -2.48 0.76 13.03
C SER A 76 -1.12 0.17 13.40
N GLY A 77 -0.02 0.73 12.87
CA GLY A 77 1.33 0.18 13.03
C GLY A 77 1.58 -1.08 12.20
N ILE A 78 0.67 -1.44 11.28
CA ILE A 78 0.76 -2.67 10.48
C ILE A 78 1.44 -2.41 9.14
N ALA A 79 2.27 -3.35 8.71
CA ALA A 79 2.68 -3.49 7.33
C ALA A 79 2.38 -4.90 6.83
N LEU A 80 1.92 -4.99 5.58
CA LEU A 80 1.57 -6.26 4.94
C LEU A 80 2.35 -6.42 3.65
N GLY A 81 2.83 -7.65 3.42
CA GLY A 81 3.41 -8.10 2.17
C GLY A 81 2.75 -9.40 1.72
N TYR A 82 2.12 -9.38 0.55
CA TYR A 82 1.61 -10.55 -0.15
C TYR A 82 2.41 -10.76 -1.43
N VAL A 83 3.01 -11.94 -1.54
CA VAL A 83 3.81 -12.36 -2.70
C VAL A 83 3.21 -13.64 -3.28
N THR A 84 3.25 -13.75 -4.60
CA THR A 84 2.65 -14.89 -5.31
C THR A 84 3.40 -15.14 -6.61
N ASN A 85 3.46 -16.41 -7.03
CA ASN A 85 3.91 -16.82 -8.36
C ASN A 85 2.73 -17.04 -9.34
N GLY A 86 1.49 -17.01 -8.84
CA GLY A 86 0.29 -17.19 -9.65
C GLY A 86 -0.16 -15.86 -10.25
N LEU A 87 0.41 -15.48 -11.40
CA LEU A 87 0.14 -14.24 -12.12
C LEU A 87 -1.34 -14.18 -12.58
N GLN A 88 -2.08 -13.21 -12.07
CA GLN A 88 -3.44 -12.90 -12.54
C GLN A 88 -3.44 -11.82 -13.63
N LYS A 89 -4.55 -11.71 -14.37
CA LYS A 89 -4.70 -10.69 -15.42
C LYS A 89 -4.85 -9.26 -14.85
N GLY A 90 -5.36 -9.15 -13.62
CA GLY A 90 -5.57 -7.86 -12.96
C GLY A 90 -4.26 -7.13 -12.64
N VAL A 91 -4.29 -5.81 -12.74
CA VAL A 91 -3.14 -4.93 -12.41
C VAL A 91 -3.20 -4.48 -10.95
N THR A 92 -4.41 -4.33 -10.40
CA THR A 92 -4.64 -3.92 -9.02
C THR A 92 -5.78 -4.72 -8.38
N ALA A 93 -5.99 -4.53 -7.07
CA ALA A 93 -7.10 -5.11 -6.30
C ALA A 93 -7.28 -6.64 -6.46
N ASP A 94 -6.18 -7.39 -6.50
CA ASP A 94 -6.22 -8.85 -6.57
C ASP A 94 -7.06 -9.44 -5.43
N PRO A 95 -8.09 -10.26 -5.72
CA PRO A 95 -9.01 -10.77 -4.69
C PRO A 95 -8.32 -11.54 -3.56
N ARG A 96 -7.19 -12.20 -3.84
CA ARG A 96 -6.43 -12.98 -2.85
C ARG A 96 -5.73 -12.04 -1.86
N ALA A 97 -5.03 -11.03 -2.37
CA ALA A 97 -4.40 -10.01 -1.53
C ALA A 97 -5.48 -9.26 -0.71
N GLN A 98 -6.60 -8.91 -1.34
CA GLN A 98 -7.70 -8.20 -0.70
C GLN A 98 -8.40 -9.04 0.38
N ALA A 99 -8.47 -10.36 0.23
CA ALA A 99 -8.98 -11.24 1.29
C ALA A 99 -8.10 -11.17 2.55
N LEU A 100 -6.78 -11.13 2.38
CA LEU A 100 -5.85 -10.96 3.51
C LEU A 100 -5.98 -9.57 4.15
N VAL A 101 -6.07 -8.50 3.35
CA VAL A 101 -6.30 -7.14 3.88
C VAL A 101 -7.57 -7.07 4.72
N ARG A 102 -8.68 -7.67 4.24
CA ARG A 102 -9.93 -7.75 5.00
C ARG A 102 -9.78 -8.56 6.29
N ALA A 103 -9.09 -9.71 6.23
CA ALA A 103 -8.85 -10.54 7.41
C ALA A 103 -8.05 -9.80 8.48
N VAL A 104 -6.99 -9.07 8.08
CA VAL A 104 -6.23 -8.20 9.00
C VAL A 104 -7.13 -7.12 9.59
N ARG A 105 -7.93 -6.44 8.76
CA ARG A 105 -8.85 -5.39 9.23
C ARG A 105 -9.86 -5.90 10.26
N SER A 106 -10.36 -7.13 10.10
CA SER A 106 -11.31 -7.75 11.03
C SER A 106 -10.69 -8.21 12.35
N ALA A 107 -9.35 -8.25 12.45
CA ALA A 107 -8.62 -8.65 13.65
C ALA A 107 -8.10 -7.45 14.48
N LEU A 108 -8.42 -6.23 14.06
CA LEU A 108 -8.12 -4.97 14.75
C LEU A 108 -9.33 -4.49 15.56
#